data_AF-W7YDW4-F1
#
_entry.id   AF-W7YDW4-F1
#
_cell.length_a   1.000
_cell.length_b   1.000
_cell.length_c   1.000
_cell.angle_alpha   90.00
_cell.angle_beta   90.00
_cell.angle_gamma   90.00
#
_symmetry.space_group_name_H-M   'P 1'
#
loop_
_entity.id
_entity.type
_entity.pdbx_description
1 polymer ?
#
loop_
_entity_poly.entity_id
_entity_poly.type
_entity_poly.pdbx_seq_one_letter_code
_entity_poly.pdbx_strand_id
1 'polypeptide(L)'
;MAESNLAFLNRLEGDSRKQQQAFIQNIASRLGRLNEGGIPEHPLKGAPDFWTSYELDYEERILRFMDNWRAAGGFTERLATYDELPVVIARTLRELGAQSLIRQNQPELAQLEFERILPELQHTVWSADKPQQALVAASQADAGIAIADYAVAYTGSVVMTSSKDKGRSVTLLPNIFIAIVPAERLKTR
;
A
#
# COMPACT_ATOMS: atom_id res chain seq x y z
N MET A 1 13.60 10.83 -49.95
CA MET A 1 13.59 11.83 -48.86
C MET A 1 13.55 11.23 -47.44
N ALA A 2 13.15 9.97 -47.23
CA ALA A 2 13.10 9.36 -45.90
C ALA A 2 14.48 8.97 -45.30
N GLU A 3 15.46 8.54 -46.12
CA GLU A 3 16.79 8.12 -45.65
C GLU A 3 17.61 9.25 -45.00
N SER A 4 17.46 10.48 -45.49
CA SER A 4 18.13 11.68 -44.94
C SER A 4 17.67 11.98 -43.51
N ASN A 5 16.39 11.74 -43.22
CA ASN A 5 15.82 12.00 -41.89
C ASN A 5 16.29 10.96 -40.86
N LEU A 6 16.43 9.69 -41.26
CA LEU A 6 16.95 8.64 -40.39
C LEU A 6 18.43 8.86 -40.04
N ALA A 7 19.24 9.23 -41.04
CA ALA A 7 20.65 9.56 -40.82
C ALA A 7 20.84 10.76 -39.87
N PHE A 8 19.96 11.76 -39.99
CA PHE A 8 19.94 12.93 -39.11
C PHE A 8 19.55 12.55 -37.67
N LEU A 9 18.50 11.75 -37.48
CA LEU A 9 18.08 11.27 -36.15
C LEU A 9 19.16 10.43 -35.48
N ASN A 10 19.81 9.51 -36.21
CA ASN A 10 20.90 8.70 -35.67
C ASN A 10 22.11 9.56 -35.23
N ARG A 11 22.39 10.65 -35.96
CA ARG A 11 23.44 11.61 -35.56
C ARG A 11 23.07 12.31 -34.26
N LEU A 12 21.84 12.82 -34.15
CA LEU A 12 21.36 13.48 -32.93
C LEU A 12 21.37 12.53 -31.72
N GLU A 13 20.98 11.27 -31.90
CA GLU A 13 21.04 10.25 -30.85
C GLU A 13 22.49 9.96 -30.44
N GLY A 14 23.40 9.84 -31.40
CA GLY A 14 24.83 9.67 -31.14
C GLY A 14 25.45 10.84 -30.36
N ASP A 15 25.11 12.06 -30.74
CA ASP A 15 25.59 13.27 -30.06
C ASP A 15 25.00 13.40 -28.65
N SER A 16 23.71 13.06 -28.48
CA SER A 16 23.05 13.00 -27.18
C SER A 16 23.71 11.98 -26.24
N ARG A 17 24.01 10.77 -26.72
CA ARG A 17 24.72 9.74 -25.94
C ARG A 17 26.12 10.19 -25.51
N LYS A 18 26.86 10.87 -26.39
CA LYS A 18 28.19 11.44 -26.04
C LYS A 18 28.09 12.49 -24.95
N GLN A 19 27.12 13.40 -25.04
CA GLN A 19 26.89 14.42 -24.02
C GLN A 19 26.49 13.79 -22.68
N GLN A 20 25.58 12.81 -22.70
CA GLN A 20 25.21 12.05 -21.51
C GLN A 20 26.42 11.35 -20.89
N GLN A 21 27.27 10.71 -21.70
CA GLN A 21 28.47 10.04 -21.20
C GLN A 21 29.45 11.03 -20.56
N ALA A 22 29.72 12.17 -21.19
CA ALA A 22 30.59 13.21 -20.64
C ALA A 22 30.04 13.78 -19.32
N PHE A 23 28.73 13.99 -19.24
CA PHE A 23 28.06 14.47 -18.03
C PHE A 23 28.19 13.47 -16.87
N ILE A 24 27.86 12.20 -17.11
CA ILE A 24 27.98 11.13 -16.10
C ILE A 24 29.43 10.96 -15.65
N GLN A 25 30.39 11.04 -16.58
CA GLN A 25 31.81 10.91 -16.26
C GLN A 25 32.32 12.07 -15.38
N ASN A 26 31.81 13.30 -15.58
CA ASN A 26 32.11 14.44 -14.71
C ASN A 26 31.52 14.26 -13.30
N ILE A 27 30.31 13.70 -13.17
CA ILE A 27 29.76 13.35 -11.86
C ILE A 27 30.61 12.27 -11.18
N ALA A 28 30.94 11.20 -11.91
CA ALA A 28 31.73 10.09 -11.39
C ALA A 28 33.11 10.55 -10.89
N SER A 29 33.81 11.41 -11.64
CA SER A 29 35.12 11.93 -11.25
C SER A 29 35.06 12.76 -9.96
N ARG A 30 34.04 13.60 -9.80
CA ARG A 30 33.82 14.38 -8.57
C ARG A 30 33.47 13.50 -7.37
N LEU A 31 32.81 12.37 -7.60
CA LEU A 31 32.50 11.39 -6.56
C LEU A 31 33.67 10.44 -6.25
N GLY A 32 34.86 10.65 -6.84
CA GLY A 32 36.02 9.78 -6.64
C GLY A 32 35.86 8.39 -7.26
N ARG A 33 34.85 8.20 -8.11
CA ARG A 33 34.62 6.97 -8.86
C ARG A 33 35.44 7.05 -10.15
N LEU A 34 36.76 6.89 -10.01
CA LEU A 34 37.61 6.54 -11.15
C LEU A 34 37.04 5.24 -11.73
N ASN A 35 37.05 5.09 -13.06
CA ASN A 35 36.47 3.94 -13.77
C ASN A 35 37.10 2.61 -13.31
N GLU A 36 36.70 2.10 -12.15
CA GLU A 36 37.09 0.82 -11.60
C GLU A 36 35.96 -0.16 -11.89
N GLY A 37 36.18 -0.95 -12.93
CA GLY A 37 35.42 -2.17 -13.21
C GLY A 37 34.17 -1.98 -14.06
N GLY A 38 33.90 -3.00 -14.88
CA GLY A 38 32.64 -3.12 -15.62
C GLY A 38 31.43 -3.23 -14.68
N ILE A 39 30.26 -3.49 -15.24
CA ILE A 39 29.04 -3.76 -14.47
C ILE A 39 29.38 -4.80 -13.40
N PRO A 40 29.20 -4.50 -12.09
CA PRO A 40 29.46 -5.45 -11.03
C PRO A 40 28.72 -6.76 -11.30
N GLU A 41 29.38 -7.90 -11.09
CA GLU A 41 28.67 -9.17 -11.17
C GLU A 41 27.59 -9.21 -10.10
N HIS A 42 26.37 -9.58 -10.51
CA HIS A 42 25.23 -9.82 -9.63
C HIS A 42 24.94 -11.33 -9.63
N PRO A 43 25.78 -12.16 -8.98
CA PRO A 43 25.66 -13.62 -9.03
C PRO A 43 24.37 -14.13 -8.36
N LEU A 44 23.78 -13.34 -7.46
CA LEU A 44 22.54 -13.67 -6.76
C LEU A 44 21.42 -12.78 -7.30
N LYS A 45 20.33 -13.41 -7.74
CA LYS A 45 19.14 -12.72 -8.22
C LYS A 45 17.90 -13.28 -7.52
N GLY A 46 17.12 -12.38 -6.92
CA GLY A 46 15.91 -12.76 -6.21
C GLY A 46 16.17 -13.32 -4.81
N ALA A 47 15.12 -13.87 -4.21
CA ALA A 47 15.21 -14.46 -2.88
C ALA A 47 15.81 -15.88 -2.94
N PRO A 48 16.59 -16.28 -1.91
CA PRO A 48 17.12 -17.64 -1.82
C PRO A 48 16.02 -18.72 -1.80
N ASP A 49 16.38 -19.96 -2.17
CA ASP A 49 15.43 -21.08 -2.21
C ASP A 49 14.76 -21.34 -0.86
N PHE A 50 15.52 -21.28 0.24
CA PHE A 50 14.98 -21.48 1.59
C PHE A 50 13.91 -20.44 1.95
N TRP A 51 14.02 -19.22 1.40
CA TRP A 51 13.03 -18.17 1.61
C TRP A 51 11.78 -18.43 0.79
N THR A 52 11.97 -18.92 -0.44
CA THR A 52 10.88 -19.26 -1.35
C THR A 52 10.10 -20.49 -0.89
N SER A 53 10.69 -21.38 -0.09
CA SER A 53 10.03 -22.54 0.50
C SER A 53 9.51 -22.31 1.92
N TYR A 54 9.84 -21.19 2.57
CA TYR A 54 9.39 -20.87 3.92
C TYR A 54 7.89 -20.58 3.94
N GLU A 55 7.10 -21.53 4.43
CA GLU A 55 5.66 -21.38 4.64
C GLU A 55 5.32 -21.59 6.11
N LEU A 56 4.51 -20.68 6.64
CA LEU A 56 3.89 -20.80 7.94
C LEU A 56 2.55 -21.51 7.82
N ASP A 57 2.16 -22.25 8.84
CA ASP A 57 0.81 -22.81 8.87
C ASP A 57 -0.27 -21.70 8.99
N TYR A 58 -1.54 -22.07 8.94
CA TYR A 58 -2.63 -21.09 8.98
C TYR A 58 -2.66 -20.27 10.28
N GLU A 59 -2.49 -20.92 11.42
CA GLU A 59 -2.55 -20.28 12.74
C GLU A 59 -1.29 -19.46 13.02
N GLU A 60 -0.13 -20.01 12.69
CA GLU A 60 1.16 -19.33 12.77
C GLU A 60 1.20 -18.07 11.90
N ARG A 61 0.63 -18.08 10.69
CA ARG A 61 0.52 -16.87 9.86
C ARG A 61 -0.25 -15.77 10.59
N ILE A 62 -1.40 -16.11 11.16
CA ILE A 62 -2.25 -15.15 11.87
C ILE A 62 -1.51 -14.58 13.09
N LEU A 63 -0.96 -15.45 13.94
CA LEU A 63 -0.23 -15.04 15.13
C LEU A 63 0.98 -14.18 14.78
N ARG A 64 1.79 -14.60 13.79
CA ARG A 64 2.98 -13.88 13.35
C ARG A 64 2.64 -12.49 12.79
N PHE A 65 1.57 -12.39 12.00
CA PHE A 65 1.07 -11.10 11.53
C PHE A 65 0.67 -10.19 12.69
N MET A 66 -0.13 -10.73 13.63
CA MET A 66 -0.64 -9.98 14.76
C MET A 66 0.48 -9.47 15.67
N ASP A 67 1.51 -10.27 15.89
CA ASP A 67 2.67 -9.89 16.70
C ASP A 67 3.51 -8.82 16.02
N ASN A 68 3.79 -8.97 14.72
CA ASN A 68 4.53 -7.97 13.96
C ASN A 68 3.77 -6.63 13.88
N TRP A 69 2.45 -6.67 13.68
CA TRP A 69 1.60 -5.47 13.66
C TRP A 69 1.61 -4.74 15.01
N ARG A 70 1.55 -5.49 16.13
CA ARG A 70 1.68 -4.93 17.48
C ARG A 70 3.07 -4.34 17.72
N ALA A 71 4.13 -5.02 17.28
CA ALA A 71 5.50 -4.51 17.39
C ALA A 71 5.70 -3.19 16.63
N ALA A 72 4.94 -2.96 15.55
CA ALA A 72 4.91 -1.69 14.82
C ALA A 72 4.05 -0.59 15.51
N GLY A 73 3.45 -0.89 16.67
CA GLY A 73 2.60 0.05 17.43
C GLY A 73 1.11 -0.03 17.08
N GLY A 74 0.69 -0.98 16.24
CA GLY A 74 -0.71 -1.19 15.91
C GLY A 74 -1.45 -2.07 16.91
N PHE A 75 -2.79 -2.08 16.81
CA PHE A 75 -3.65 -2.99 17.57
C PHE A 75 -4.20 -4.09 16.65
N THR A 76 -4.33 -5.30 17.19
CA THR A 76 -4.90 -6.43 16.45
C THR A 76 -5.90 -7.20 17.29
N GLU A 77 -7.00 -7.56 16.64
CA GLU A 77 -8.07 -8.38 17.19
C GLU A 77 -8.49 -9.39 16.12
N ARG A 78 -8.57 -10.66 16.50
CA ARG A 78 -9.01 -11.74 15.61
C ARG A 78 -10.48 -12.03 15.91
N LEU A 79 -11.30 -12.04 14.86
CA LEU A 79 -12.71 -12.37 14.94
C LEU A 79 -12.95 -13.75 14.33
N ALA A 80 -13.92 -14.49 14.86
CA ALA A 80 -14.29 -15.78 14.33
C ALA A 80 -15.13 -15.62 13.05
N THR A 81 -16.01 -14.61 13.02
CA THR A 81 -16.90 -14.35 11.89
C THR A 81 -16.89 -12.89 11.46
N TYR A 82 -17.34 -12.67 10.23
CA TYR A 82 -17.50 -11.33 9.66
C TYR A 82 -18.64 -10.54 10.36
N ASP A 83 -19.59 -11.24 10.98
CA ASP A 83 -20.76 -10.65 11.65
C ASP A 83 -20.38 -9.88 12.93
N GLU A 84 -19.22 -10.18 13.51
CA GLU A 84 -18.69 -9.50 14.70
C GLU A 84 -18.02 -8.16 14.35
N LEU A 85 -17.61 -7.95 13.08
CA LEU A 85 -16.88 -6.76 12.65
C LEU A 85 -17.57 -5.45 12.99
N PRO A 86 -18.89 -5.25 12.73
CA PRO A 86 -19.52 -3.98 13.02
C PRO A 86 -19.48 -3.61 14.50
N VAL A 87 -19.66 -4.58 15.39
CA VAL A 87 -19.65 -4.38 16.84
C VAL A 87 -18.26 -3.98 17.31
N VAL A 88 -17.23 -4.68 16.83
CA VAL A 88 -15.83 -4.45 17.20
C VAL A 88 -15.35 -3.11 16.68
N ILE A 89 -15.62 -2.78 15.42
CA ILE A 89 -15.28 -1.49 14.83
C ILE A 89 -16.02 -0.35 15.57
N ALA A 90 -17.31 -0.53 15.88
CA ALA A 90 -18.08 0.46 16.64
C ALA A 90 -17.51 0.70 18.03
N ARG A 91 -17.10 -0.36 18.74
CA ARG A 91 -16.41 -0.23 20.03
C ARG A 91 -15.10 0.56 19.87
N THR A 92 -14.25 0.16 18.93
CA THR A 92 -12.95 0.81 18.70
C THR A 92 -13.10 2.29 18.34
N LEU A 93 -14.05 2.65 17.48
CA LEU A 93 -14.29 4.04 17.10
C LEU A 93 -14.77 4.89 18.28
N ARG A 94 -15.62 4.34 19.17
CA ARG A 94 -16.06 5.03 20.38
C ARG A 94 -14.94 5.19 21.41
N GLU A 95 -14.14 4.15 21.62
CA GLU A 95 -12.98 4.19 22.53
C GLU A 95 -11.94 5.23 22.09
N LEU A 96 -11.73 5.36 20.78
CA LEU A 96 -10.84 6.36 20.21
C LEU A 96 -11.47 7.75 20.05
N GLY A 97 -12.76 7.91 20.40
CA GLY A 97 -13.47 9.18 20.33
C GLY A 97 -13.64 9.74 18.91
N ALA A 98 -13.68 8.87 17.89
CA ALA A 98 -13.93 9.28 16.51
C ALA A 98 -15.33 9.90 16.37
N GLN A 99 -15.45 10.95 15.56
CA GLN A 99 -16.73 11.61 15.24
C GLN A 99 -17.08 11.46 13.76
N SER A 100 -16.11 11.10 12.93
CA SER A 100 -16.25 10.96 11.50
C SER A 100 -15.52 9.73 10.96
N LEU A 101 -16.13 9.09 9.98
CA LEU A 101 -15.67 7.86 9.35
C LEU A 101 -15.72 8.02 7.83
N ILE A 102 -14.62 7.67 7.16
CA ILE A 102 -14.59 7.42 5.72
C ILE A 102 -14.25 5.94 5.44
N ARG A 103 -14.95 5.34 4.49
CA ARG A 103 -14.67 3.97 4.03
C ARG A 103 -14.47 3.89 2.52
N GLN A 104 -13.77 2.86 2.06
CA GLN A 104 -13.71 2.53 0.64
C GLN A 104 -15.09 2.08 0.12
N ASN A 105 -15.29 2.23 -1.19
CA ASN A 105 -16.55 1.88 -1.86
C ASN A 105 -16.60 0.40 -2.23
N GLN A 106 -16.51 -0.48 -1.24
CA GLN A 106 -16.56 -1.93 -1.45
C GLN A 106 -17.91 -2.49 -0.99
N PRO A 107 -18.56 -3.41 -1.74
CA PRO A 107 -19.81 -4.03 -1.34
C PRO A 107 -19.77 -4.65 0.06
N GLU A 108 -18.66 -5.30 0.40
CA GLU A 108 -18.42 -5.96 1.69
C GLU A 108 -18.39 -4.96 2.86
N LEU A 109 -18.00 -3.71 2.62
CA LEU A 109 -18.05 -2.65 3.61
C LEU A 109 -19.44 -1.99 3.67
N ALA A 110 -20.16 -1.94 2.56
CA ALA A 110 -21.53 -1.41 2.52
C ALA A 110 -22.50 -2.31 3.30
N GLN A 111 -22.29 -3.63 3.30
CA GLN A 111 -23.10 -4.61 4.03
C GLN A 111 -22.97 -4.50 5.56
N LEU A 112 -21.95 -3.80 6.08
CA LEU A 112 -21.75 -3.62 7.52
C LEU A 112 -22.68 -2.55 8.12
N GLU A 113 -23.36 -1.75 7.28
CA GLU A 113 -24.37 -0.76 7.69
C GLU A 113 -23.92 0.13 8.86
N PHE A 114 -22.70 0.68 8.80
CA PHE A 114 -22.14 1.51 9.86
C PHE A 114 -23.04 2.70 10.22
N GLU A 115 -23.76 3.24 9.23
CA GLU A 115 -24.74 4.32 9.40
C GLU A 115 -25.87 3.95 10.37
N ARG A 116 -26.24 2.66 10.45
CA ARG A 116 -27.27 2.15 11.37
C ARG A 116 -26.72 1.88 12.77
N ILE A 117 -25.46 1.48 12.86
CA ILE A 117 -24.83 1.00 14.11
C ILE A 117 -24.18 2.15 14.88
N LEU A 118 -23.71 3.17 14.16
CA LEU A 118 -23.05 4.37 14.65
C LEU A 118 -23.74 5.62 14.08
N PRO A 119 -25.05 5.82 14.29
CA PRO A 119 -25.77 6.98 13.73
C PRO A 119 -25.22 8.33 14.21
N GLU A 120 -24.46 8.34 15.30
CA GLU A 120 -23.79 9.52 15.86
C GLU A 120 -22.60 10.02 15.02
N LEU A 121 -22.02 9.18 14.16
CA LEU A 121 -20.84 9.53 13.36
C LEU A 121 -21.23 10.16 12.02
N GLN A 122 -20.38 11.04 11.50
CA GLN A 122 -20.46 11.46 10.11
C GLN A 122 -19.86 10.38 9.21
N HIS A 123 -20.69 9.77 8.36
CA HIS A 123 -20.27 8.71 7.43
C HIS A 123 -19.99 9.26 6.03
N THR A 124 -18.87 8.87 5.46
CA THR A 124 -18.54 9.14 4.04
C THR A 124 -18.09 7.87 3.33
N VAL A 125 -18.58 7.69 2.11
CA VAL A 125 -18.09 6.64 1.21
C VAL A 125 -17.19 7.30 0.17
N TRP A 126 -16.02 6.72 -0.06
CA TRP A 126 -15.12 7.17 -1.13
C TRP A 126 -15.83 7.15 -2.49
N SER A 127 -15.64 8.19 -3.30
CA SER A 127 -16.15 8.25 -4.67
C SER A 127 -15.13 8.90 -5.60
N ALA A 128 -14.72 8.18 -6.64
CA ALA A 128 -13.84 8.72 -7.67
C ALA A 128 -14.54 9.71 -8.63
N ASP A 129 -15.87 9.81 -8.61
CA ASP A 129 -16.62 10.72 -9.47
C ASP A 129 -16.49 12.19 -9.02
N LYS A 130 -16.19 12.40 -7.72
CA LYS A 130 -15.96 13.72 -7.12
C LYS A 130 -14.65 13.74 -6.33
N PRO A 131 -13.50 13.61 -7.01
CA PRO A 131 -12.24 13.31 -6.35
C PRO A 131 -11.78 14.40 -5.37
N GLN A 132 -12.01 15.68 -5.66
CA GLN A 132 -11.70 16.77 -4.72
C GLN A 132 -12.55 16.69 -3.45
N GLN A 133 -13.85 16.40 -3.58
CA GLN A 133 -14.73 16.29 -2.41
C GLN A 133 -14.37 15.06 -1.58
N ALA A 134 -14.09 13.93 -2.23
CA ALA A 134 -13.66 12.70 -1.56
C ALA A 134 -12.30 12.87 -0.86
N LEU A 135 -11.37 13.63 -1.46
CA LEU A 135 -10.09 13.96 -0.85
C LEU A 135 -10.26 14.85 0.38
N VAL A 136 -11.09 15.88 0.29
CA VAL A 136 -11.41 16.75 1.44
C VAL A 136 -12.06 15.93 2.55
N ALA A 137 -13.05 15.10 2.24
CA ALA A 137 -13.68 14.23 3.23
C ALA A 137 -12.68 13.27 3.89
N ALA A 138 -11.78 12.66 3.11
CA ALA A 138 -10.73 11.81 3.65
C ALA A 138 -9.76 12.56 4.58
N SER A 139 -9.45 13.82 4.27
CA SER A 139 -8.58 14.66 5.11
C SER A 139 -9.21 15.15 6.41
N GLN A 140 -10.55 15.18 6.47
CA GLN A 140 -11.31 15.63 7.65
C GLN A 140 -11.88 14.47 8.46
N ALA A 141 -11.82 13.24 7.94
CA ALA A 141 -12.30 12.06 8.63
C ALA A 141 -11.33 11.64 9.73
N ASP A 142 -11.86 11.31 10.90
CA ASP A 142 -11.06 10.78 12.02
C ASP A 142 -10.57 9.37 11.71
N ALA A 143 -11.45 8.55 11.14
CA ALA A 143 -11.19 7.15 10.85
C ALA A 143 -11.36 6.78 9.38
N GLY A 144 -10.42 5.98 8.87
CA GLY A 144 -10.42 5.36 7.56
C GLY A 144 -10.58 3.85 7.66
N ILE A 145 -11.60 3.27 7.02
CA ILE A 145 -11.82 1.82 6.99
C ILE A 145 -11.59 1.28 5.58
N ALA A 146 -10.81 0.20 5.50
CA ALA A 146 -10.65 -0.53 4.26
C ALA A 146 -10.34 -2.01 4.47
N ILE A 147 -10.65 -2.81 3.44
CA ILE A 147 -10.33 -4.23 3.41
C ILE A 147 -9.01 -4.41 2.66
N ALA A 148 -8.05 -5.10 3.28
CA ALA A 148 -6.77 -5.41 2.68
C ALA A 148 -6.93 -6.38 1.50
N ASP A 149 -6.18 -6.14 0.43
CA ASP A 149 -6.11 -7.05 -0.72
C ASP A 149 -5.22 -8.25 -0.40
N TYR A 150 -4.11 -7.99 0.29
CA TYR A 150 -3.21 -9.01 0.83
C TYR A 150 -2.67 -8.53 2.17
N ALA A 151 -2.19 -9.48 2.97
CA ALA A 151 -1.38 -9.18 4.13
C ALA A 151 -0.20 -10.15 4.18
N VAL A 152 0.92 -9.69 4.74
CA VAL A 152 2.18 -10.44 4.82
C VAL A 152 2.50 -10.67 6.29
N ALA A 153 2.40 -11.93 6.72
CA ALA A 153 2.61 -12.33 8.10
C ALA A 153 4.02 -12.02 8.58
N TYR A 154 5.03 -12.33 7.76
CA TYR A 154 6.42 -12.20 8.15
C TYR A 154 6.86 -10.77 8.49
N THR A 155 6.28 -9.77 7.82
CA THR A 155 6.60 -8.35 8.02
C THR A 155 5.50 -7.57 8.75
N GLY A 156 4.34 -8.19 9.01
CA GLY A 156 3.18 -7.49 9.56
C GLY A 156 2.67 -6.38 8.63
N SER A 157 2.73 -6.58 7.31
CA SER A 157 2.36 -5.55 6.34
C SER A 157 1.01 -5.83 5.70
N VAL A 158 0.25 -4.78 5.38
CA VAL A 158 -0.98 -4.88 4.57
C VAL A 158 -0.74 -4.27 3.19
N VAL A 159 -1.32 -4.89 2.17
CA VAL A 159 -1.26 -4.44 0.79
C VAL A 159 -2.63 -3.96 0.37
N MET A 160 -2.66 -2.74 -0.14
CA MET A 160 -3.88 -2.07 -0.57
C MET A 160 -3.69 -1.53 -1.97
N THR A 161 -4.38 -2.15 -2.91
CA THR A 161 -4.46 -1.70 -4.30
C THR A 161 -5.37 -0.48 -4.38
N SER A 162 -5.09 0.40 -5.33
CA SER A 162 -5.91 1.59 -5.57
C SER A 162 -6.75 1.40 -6.83
N SER A 163 -8.02 1.75 -6.74
CA SER A 163 -8.97 1.74 -7.86
C SER A 163 -9.95 2.90 -7.71
N LYS A 164 -10.90 3.03 -8.63
CA LYS A 164 -12.00 4.03 -8.51
C LYS A 164 -12.75 3.89 -7.19
N ASP A 165 -12.90 2.67 -6.71
CA ASP A 165 -13.61 2.35 -5.46
C ASP A 165 -12.68 2.25 -4.24
N LYS A 166 -11.37 2.07 -4.48
CA LYS A 166 -10.33 1.94 -3.44
C LYS A 166 -9.43 3.17 -3.43
N GLY A 167 -9.93 4.27 -2.87
CA GLY A 167 -9.17 5.50 -2.71
C GLY A 167 -8.01 5.32 -1.73
N ARG A 168 -6.77 5.64 -2.16
CA ARG A 168 -5.59 5.63 -1.27
C ARG A 168 -5.71 6.64 -0.13
N SER A 169 -6.44 7.74 -0.34
CA SER A 169 -6.65 8.75 0.69
C SER A 169 -7.40 8.21 1.91
N VAL A 170 -8.28 7.21 1.73
CA VAL A 170 -9.02 6.57 2.83
C VAL A 170 -8.08 5.91 3.84
N THR A 171 -6.92 5.41 3.41
CA THR A 171 -6.00 4.63 4.24
C THR A 171 -4.80 5.44 4.72
N LEU A 172 -4.65 6.67 4.24
CA LEU A 172 -3.46 7.49 4.44
C LEU A 172 -3.74 8.81 5.17
N LEU A 173 -4.91 9.42 4.95
CA LEU A 173 -5.21 10.75 5.50
C LEU A 173 -5.87 10.73 6.88
N PRO A 174 -6.81 9.82 7.18
CA PRO A 174 -7.38 9.72 8.52
C PRO A 174 -6.31 9.38 9.57
N ASN A 175 -6.46 9.92 10.78
CA ASN A 175 -5.54 9.65 11.89
C ASN A 175 -5.68 8.22 12.44
N ILE A 176 -6.89 7.67 12.34
CA ILE A 176 -7.20 6.29 12.73
C ILE A 176 -7.36 5.48 11.45
N PHE A 177 -6.56 4.42 11.30
CA PHE A 177 -6.70 3.48 10.20
C PHE A 177 -7.12 2.11 10.72
N ILE A 178 -8.25 1.61 10.24
CA ILE A 178 -8.77 0.28 10.54
C ILE A 178 -8.68 -0.57 9.26
N ALA A 179 -7.75 -1.51 9.27
CA ALA A 179 -7.60 -2.51 8.22
C ALA A 179 -8.38 -3.78 8.58
N ILE A 180 -9.31 -4.18 7.71
CA ILE A 180 -9.94 -5.50 7.78
C ILE A 180 -9.09 -6.45 6.95
N VAL A 181 -8.55 -7.48 7.57
CA VAL A 181 -7.68 -8.48 6.92
C VAL A 181 -8.39 -9.84 6.91
N PRO A 182 -9.00 -10.25 5.80
CA PRO A 182 -9.51 -11.60 5.66
C PRO A 182 -8.37 -12.62 5.79
N ALA A 183 -8.54 -13.64 6.64
CA ALA A 183 -7.47 -14.57 6.98
C ALA A 183 -6.96 -15.36 5.76
N GLU A 184 -7.81 -15.62 4.77
CA GLU A 184 -7.45 -16.28 3.51
C GLU A 184 -6.52 -15.43 2.62
N ARG A 185 -6.52 -14.10 2.81
CA ARG A 185 -5.64 -13.14 2.11
C ARG A 185 -4.30 -12.95 2.82
N LEU A 186 -4.12 -13.54 4.00
CA LEU A 186 -2.87 -13.50 4.74
C LEU A 186 -1.88 -14.55 4.20
N LYS A 187 -0.74 -14.06 3.71
CA LYS A 187 0.35 -14.87 3.15
C LYS A 187 1.55 -14.85 4.10
N THR A 188 2.40 -15.87 3.98
CA THR A 188 3.63 -15.95 4.76
C THR A 188 4.57 -14.77 4.44
N ARG A 189 4.83 -14.53 3.15
CA ARG A 189 5.75 -13.53 2.59
C ARG A 189 5.14 -12.82 1.38
#